data_AF-A0A1B7NSD9-F1
#
_entry.id   AF-A0A1B7NSD9-F1
#
_cell.length_a   1.000
_cell.length_b   1.000
_cell.length_c   1.000
_cell.angle_alpha   90.00
_cell.angle_beta   90.00
_cell.angle_gamma   90.00
#
_symmetry.space_group_name_H-M   'P 1'
#
loop_
_entity.id
_entity.type
_entity.pdbx_description
1 polymer ?
#
loop_
_entity_poly.entity_id
_entity_poly.type
_entity_poly.pdbx_seq_one_letter_code
_entity_poly.pdbx_strand_id
1 'polypeptide(L)' 'MQFSHALIALVAASLANAQLPEVPTCALSCFTEAVASDGCTPLTNFKCHCQVKELPGKITPCVEAACSVADRI' A
#
# COMPACT_ATOMS: atom_id res chain seq x y z
N MET A 1 -21.08 -31.36 1.74
CA MET A 1 -20.46 -30.16 1.11
C MET A 1 -19.68 -29.38 2.16
N GLN A 2 -18.50 -29.84 2.59
CA GLN A 2 -17.66 -29.16 3.60
C GLN A 2 -16.28 -28.76 3.05
N PHE A 3 -15.96 -29.14 1.81
CA PHE A 3 -14.67 -28.82 1.16
C PHE A 3 -14.64 -27.45 0.48
N SER A 4 -15.77 -26.75 0.38
CA SER A 4 -15.85 -25.46 -0.35
C SER A 4 -15.26 -24.27 0.42
N HIS A 5 -15.03 -24.37 1.74
CA HIS A 5 -14.60 -23.23 2.56
C HIS A 5 -13.07 -23.12 2.66
N ALA A 6 -12.34 -24.22 2.45
CA ALA A 6 -10.88 -24.21 2.51
C ALA A 6 -10.24 -23.48 1.31
N LEU A 7 -10.91 -23.48 0.15
CA LEU A 7 -10.38 -22.88 -1.08
C LEU A 7 -10.42 -21.34 -1.09
N ILE A 8 -11.32 -20.72 -0.31
CA ILE A 8 -11.47 -19.26 -0.30
C ILE A 8 -10.33 -18.58 0.47
N ALA A 9 -9.75 -19.26 1.48
CA ALA A 9 -8.66 -18.70 2.27
C ALA A 9 -7.33 -18.55 1.49
N LEU A 10 -7.12 -19.38 0.46
CA LEU A 10 -5.89 -19.34 -0.35
C LEU A 10 -5.86 -18.18 -1.37
N VAL A 11 -7.02 -17.62 -1.71
CA VAL A 11 -7.13 -16.54 -2.72
C VAL A 11 -6.77 -15.17 -2.13
N ALA A 12 -7.02 -14.95 -0.84
CA ALA A 12 -6.70 -13.67 -0.20
C ALA A 12 -5.18 -13.44 -0.11
N ALA A 13 -4.40 -14.49 0.13
CA ALA A 13 -2.94 -14.41 0.19
C ALA A 13 -2.31 -14.14 -1.19
N SER A 14 -2.86 -14.72 -2.26
CA SER A 14 -2.38 -14.46 -3.62
C SER A 14 -2.73 -13.07 -4.14
N LEU A 15 -3.88 -12.50 -3.76
CA LEU A 15 -4.23 -11.12 -4.11
C LEU A 15 -3.31 -10.09 -3.44
N ALA A 16 -2.93 -10.29 -2.18
CA ALA A 16 -1.98 -9.40 -1.50
C ALA A 16 -0.62 -9.35 -2.24
N ASN A 17 -0.11 -10.51 -2.66
CA ASN A 17 1.13 -10.60 -3.46
C ASN A 17 0.99 -10.13 -4.91
N ALA A 18 -0.22 -10.12 -5.48
CA ALA A 18 -0.44 -9.72 -6.88
C ALA A 18 -0.87 -8.25 -7.04
N GLN A 19 -1.33 -7.57 -5.97
CA GLN A 19 -1.87 -6.21 -6.06
C GLN A 19 -0.97 -5.13 -5.44
N LEU A 20 0.00 -5.50 -4.61
CA LEU A 20 1.00 -4.58 -4.07
C LEU A 20 2.37 -5.23 -4.29
N PRO A 21 3.01 -5.02 -5.47
CA PRO A 21 4.38 -5.48 -5.67
C PRO A 21 5.24 -4.93 -4.53
N GLU A 22 5.86 -5.85 -3.80
CA GLU A 22 6.80 -5.70 -2.68
C GLU A 22 7.05 -4.25 -2.22
N VAL A 23 6.05 -3.62 -1.60
CA VAL A 23 6.26 -2.31 -0.98
C VAL A 23 7.22 -2.53 0.19
N PRO A 24 8.40 -1.90 0.18
CA PRO A 24 9.38 -2.13 1.21
C PRO A 24 8.84 -1.67 2.56
N THR A 25 9.13 -2.44 3.60
CA THR A 25 8.61 -2.20 4.95
C THR A 25 9.01 -0.82 5.49
N CYS A 26 10.17 -0.30 5.08
CA CYS A 26 10.64 1.05 5.42
C CYS A 26 9.73 2.17 4.88
N ALA A 27 9.00 1.94 3.78
CA ALA A 27 8.12 2.93 3.17
C ALA A 27 6.69 2.88 3.72
N LEU A 28 6.32 1.80 4.44
CA LEU A 28 4.94 1.55 4.85
C LEU A 28 4.37 2.69 5.70
N SER A 29 5.13 3.16 6.69
CA SER A 29 4.73 4.29 7.54
C SER A 29 4.52 5.56 6.71
N CYS A 30 5.45 5.87 5.80
CA CYS A 30 5.38 7.02 4.91
C CYS A 30 4.08 7.04 4.10
N PHE A 31 3.68 5.91 3.53
CA PHE A 31 2.40 5.79 2.83
C PHE A 31 1.23 6.00 3.79
N THR A 32 1.17 5.24 4.88
CA THR A 32 0.02 5.27 5.81
C THR A 32 -0.21 6.65 6.43
N GLU A 33 0.85 7.37 6.78
CA GLU A 33 0.75 8.73 7.35
C GLU A 33 0.27 9.74 6.31
N ALA A 34 0.79 9.65 5.08
CA ALA A 34 0.38 10.54 4.00
C ALA A 34 -1.09 10.31 3.61
N VAL A 35 -1.51 9.05 3.45
CA VAL A 35 -2.90 8.73 3.06
C VAL A 35 -3.90 8.89 4.18
N ALA A 36 -3.48 8.83 5.46
CA ALA A 36 -4.37 9.11 6.58
C ALA A 36 -4.80 10.58 6.66
N SER A 37 -4.08 11.49 6.00
CA SER A 37 -4.30 12.94 6.06
C SER A 37 -4.62 13.59 4.71
N ASP A 38 -4.83 12.81 3.65
CA ASP A 38 -5.08 13.31 2.30
C ASP A 38 -6.55 13.62 1.97
N GLY A 39 -7.45 13.38 2.94
CA GLY A 39 -8.88 13.64 2.84
C GLY A 39 -9.70 12.51 2.21
N CYS A 40 -9.06 11.41 1.80
CA CYS A 40 -9.73 10.23 1.27
C CYS A 40 -9.99 9.20 2.38
N THR A 41 -11.23 8.74 2.47
CA THR A 41 -11.66 7.68 3.39
C THR A 41 -12.37 6.58 2.62
N PRO A 42 -12.24 5.29 3.00
CA PRO A 42 -11.26 4.73 3.95
C PRO A 42 -9.84 4.67 3.35
N LEU A 43 -8.83 4.29 4.15
CA LEU A 43 -7.42 4.10 3.71
C LEU A 43 -7.24 3.18 2.50
N THR A 44 -8.23 2.32 2.23
CA THR A 44 -8.25 1.39 1.11
C THR A 44 -8.91 1.96 -0.15
N ASN A 45 -9.33 3.23 -0.14
CA ASN A 45 -9.90 3.91 -1.29
C ASN A 45 -8.80 4.39 -2.24
N PHE A 46 -8.04 3.45 -2.80
CA PHE A 46 -6.89 3.72 -3.68
C PHE A 46 -7.27 4.59 -4.87
N LYS A 47 -8.51 4.48 -5.37
CA LYS A 47 -9.02 5.35 -6.43
C LYS A 47 -8.99 6.82 -6.03
N CYS A 48 -9.40 7.15 -4.81
CA CYS A 48 -9.37 8.52 -4.28
C CYS A 48 -7.93 8.95 -4.00
N HIS A 49 -7.15 8.13 -3.28
CA HIS A 49 -5.75 8.45 -2.93
C HIS A 49 -4.91 8.75 -4.19
N CYS A 50 -5.06 7.97 -5.26
CA CYS A 50 -4.35 8.18 -6.53
C CYS A 50 -4.78 9.46 -7.29
N GLN A 51 -5.90 10.10 -6.92
CA GLN A 51 -6.31 11.39 -7.49
C GLN A 51 -5.69 12.59 -6.76
N VAL A 52 -5.11 12.38 -5.57
CA VAL A 52 -4.45 13.43 -4.80
C VAL A 52 -3.06 13.70 -5.39
N LYS A 53 -2.97 14.71 -6.27
CA LYS A 53 -1.73 15.02 -7.03
C LYS A 53 -0.54 15.39 -6.16
N GLU A 54 -0.78 15.96 -4.98
CA GLU A 54 0.26 16.36 -4.03
C GLU A 54 0.82 15.16 -3.23
N LEU A 55 0.13 14.02 -3.25
CA LEU A 55 0.45 12.88 -2.40
C LEU A 55 1.86 12.30 -2.66
N PRO A 56 2.31 12.10 -3.92
CA PRO A 56 3.69 11.66 -4.17
C PRO A 56 4.73 12.61 -3.58
N GLY A 57 4.54 13.93 -3.69
CA GLY A 57 5.46 14.93 -3.13
C GLY A 57 5.54 14.91 -1.60
N LYS A 58 4.49 14.43 -0.92
CA LYS A 58 4.50 14.20 0.53
C LYS A 58 5.17 12.89 0.93
N ILE A 59 5.03 11.85 0.11
CA ILE A 59 5.56 10.51 0.41
C ILE A 59 7.06 10.41 0.09
N THR A 60 7.48 10.89 -1.08
CA THR A 60 8.86 10.77 -1.58
C THR A 60 9.91 11.16 -0.53
N PRO A 61 9.91 12.37 0.07
CA PRO A 61 10.96 12.75 1.02
C PRO A 61 11.05 11.84 2.26
N CYS A 62 9.92 11.29 2.72
CA CYS A 62 9.91 10.32 3.81
C CYS A 62 10.58 9.02 3.39
N VAL A 63 10.26 8.50 2.19
CA VAL A 63 10.86 7.27 1.66
C VAL A 63 12.36 7.47 1.44
N GLU A 64 12.79 8.62 0.91
CA GLU A 64 14.22 8.90 0.71
C GLU A 64 15.03 8.91 2.02
N ALA A 65 14.39 9.29 3.14
CA ALA A 65 15.00 9.31 4.46
C ALA A 65 14.96 7.96 5.18
N ALA A 66 13.88 7.18 4.99
CA ALA A 66 13.64 5.93 5.71
C ALA A 66 14.19 4.68 4.99
N CYS A 67 14.33 4.73 3.67
CA CYS A 67 14.64 3.56 2.85
C CYS A 67 16.02 3.65 2.21
N SER A 68 16.66 2.50 2.04
CA SER A 68 17.91 2.41 1.28
C SER A 68 17.67 2.67 -0.21
N VAL A 69 18.73 2.97 -0.97
CA VAL A 69 18.60 3.15 -2.43
C VAL A 69 18.05 1.89 -3.11
N ALA A 70 18.40 0.69 -2.61
CA ALA A 70 17.90 -0.57 -3.16
C ALA A 70 16.39 -0.75 -2.97
N ASP A 71 15.81 -0.12 -1.95
CA ASP A 71 14.37 -0.16 -1.66
C ASP A 71 13.59 0.98 -2.35
N ARG A 72 14.27 1.82 -3.14
CA ARG A 72 13.69 3.00 -3.81
C ARG A 72 13.61 2.89 -5.32
N ILE A 73 14.18 1.82 -5.89
CA ILE A 73 14.38 1.61 -7.32
C ILE A 73 13.35 0.64 -7.91
#